data_AF-A0A925FKI2-F1
#
_entry.id   AF-A0A925FKI2-F1
#
_cell.length_a   1.000
_cell.length_b   1.000
_cell.length_c   1.000
_cell.angle_alpha   90.00
_cell.angle_beta   90.00
_cell.angle_gamma   90.00
#
_symmetry.space_group_name_H-M   'P 1'
#
loop_
_entity.id
_entity.type
_entity.pdbx_description
1 polymer ?
#
loop_
_entity_poly.entity_id
_entity_poly.type
_entity_poly.pdbx_seq_one_letter_code
_entity_poly.pdbx_strand_id
1 'polypeptide(L)' 'GDYLVQERVKTAKEFFPTLVDGGDKFHMVEQLVDLDPLLFNGVVGSAFTRLSSTELANVSSGGGMVPTFIIKERSQ' A
#
# COMPACT_ATOMS: atom_id res chain seq x y z
N GLY A 1 -18.06 -20.95 13.76
CA GLY A 1 -18.28 -19.51 13.97
C GLY A 1 -17.14 -18.79 13.31
N ASP A 2 -17.10 -18.85 11.98
CA ASP A 2 -15.84 -18.85 11.23
C ASP A 2 -15.67 -17.62 10.35
N TYR A 3 -16.60 -16.68 10.46
CA TYR A 3 -16.64 -15.45 9.68
C TYR A 3 -16.69 -14.25 10.59
N LEU A 4 -15.84 -13.28 10.29
CA LEU A 4 -15.90 -11.93 10.87
C LEU A 4 -16.55 -11.00 9.85
N VAL A 5 -17.47 -10.16 10.30
CA VAL A 5 -18.04 -9.08 9.51
C VAL A 5 -17.48 -7.75 9.98
N GLN A 6 -17.26 -6.83 9.04
CA GLN A 6 -16.83 -5.47 9.32
C GLN A 6 -17.62 -4.48 8.47
N GLU A 7 -17.72 -3.25 8.94
CA GLU A 7 -18.26 -2.15 8.14
C GLU A 7 -17.35 -1.89 6.93
N ARG A 8 -17.95 -1.61 5.77
CA ARG A 8 -17.20 -1.25 4.58
C ARG A 8 -16.64 0.16 4.72
N VAL A 9 -15.32 0.27 4.66
CA VAL A 9 -14.61 1.56 4.64
C VAL A 9 -14.18 1.92 3.21
N LYS A 10 -14.02 3.22 2.95
CA LYS A 10 -13.42 3.69 1.70
C LYS A 10 -11.91 3.42 1.74
N THR A 11 -11.40 2.78 0.71
CA THR A 11 -9.96 2.48 0.55
C THR A 11 -9.27 3.58 -0.25
N ALA A 12 -7.98 3.78 0.03
CA ALA A 12 -7.14 4.71 -0.72
C ALA A 12 -6.68 4.05 -2.03
N LYS A 13 -6.71 4.82 -3.12
CA LYS A 13 -6.24 4.41 -4.44
C LYS A 13 -5.42 5.53 -5.05
N GLU A 14 -4.26 5.18 -5.59
CA GLU A 14 -3.31 6.13 -6.15
C GLU A 14 -2.67 5.54 -7.41
N PHE A 15 -2.17 6.40 -8.30
CA PHE A 15 -1.48 5.95 -9.50
C PHE A 15 -0.01 5.65 -9.23
N PHE A 16 0.41 4.41 -9.50
CA PHE A 16 1.81 3.99 -9.38
C PHE A 16 2.38 3.53 -10.73
N PRO A 17 3.67 3.83 -11.00
CA PRO A 17 4.35 3.33 -12.18
C PRO A 17 4.51 1.82 -12.08
N THR A 18 3.91 1.09 -13.02
CA THR A 18 3.91 -0.36 -13.06
C THR A 18 4.54 -0.84 -14.36
N LEU A 19 5.44 -1.83 -14.25
CA LEU A 19 5.95 -2.55 -15.41
C LEU A 19 4.85 -3.42 -16.00
N VAL A 20 4.56 -3.21 -17.28
CA VAL A 20 3.58 -3.98 -18.05
C VAL A 20 4.25 -4.56 -19.30
N ASP A 21 3.50 -5.32 -20.10
CA ASP A 21 3.99 -5.91 -21.36
C ASP A 21 5.27 -6.73 -21.18
N GLY A 22 5.36 -7.53 -20.11
CA GLY A 22 6.55 -8.36 -19.84
C GLY A 22 7.77 -7.61 -19.27
N GLY A 23 7.63 -6.32 -18.94
CA GLY A 23 8.69 -5.50 -18.36
C GLY A 23 9.27 -4.44 -19.31
N ASP A 24 8.75 -4.32 -20.53
CA ASP A 24 9.29 -3.41 -21.54
C ASP A 24 8.72 -1.99 -21.48
N LYS A 25 7.59 -1.79 -20.78
CA LYS A 25 6.93 -0.48 -20.68
C LYS A 25 6.48 -0.19 -19.25
N PHE A 26 6.46 1.09 -18.92
CA PHE A 26 5.83 1.61 -17.71
C PHE A 26 4.52 2.29 -18.03
N HIS A 27 3.49 1.95 -17.27
CA HIS A 27 2.22 2.67 -17.27
C HIS A 27 1.87 3.11 -15.84
N MET A 28 1.23 4.27 -15.72
CA MET A 28 0.64 4.70 -14.45
C MET A 28 -0.67 3.95 -14.27
N VAL A 29 -0.73 3.06 -13.28
CA VAL A 29 -1.90 2.22 -13.00
C VAL A 29 -2.46 2.62 -11.65
N GLU A 30 -3.78 2.78 -11.55
CA GLU A 30 -4.45 2.99 -10.28
C GLU A 30 -4.36 1.70 -9.45
N GLN A 31 -3.80 1.81 -8.25
CA GLN A 31 -3.65 0.69 -7.33
C GLN A 31 -4.21 1.05 -5.96
N LEU A 32 -4.79 0.07 -5.29
CA LEU A 32 -5.15 0.22 -3.89
C LEU A 32 -3.87 0.33 -3.05
N VAL A 33 -3.87 1.26 -2.11
CA VAL A 33 -2.74 1.56 -1.23
C VAL A 33 -3.09 1.14 0.19
N ASP A 34 -2.32 0.20 0.73
CA ASP A 34 -2.43 -0.27 2.10
C ASP A 34 -1.18 0.10 2.88
N LEU A 35 -1.35 0.83 3.97
CA LEU A 35 -0.27 1.29 4.85
C LEU A 35 -0.27 0.44 6.12
N ASP A 36 0.88 -0.15 6.43
CA ASP A 36 1.07 -1.05 7.56
C ASP A 36 2.12 -0.45 8.52
N PRO A 37 1.72 0.38 9.52
CA PRO A 37 2.63 1.03 10.45
C PRO A 37 3.36 0.04 11.36
N LEU A 38 4.65 0.28 11.55
CA LEU A 38 5.49 -0.47 12.49
C LEU A 38 5.61 0.29 13.81
N LEU A 39 5.20 -0.39 14.87
CA LEU A 39 5.24 0.14 16.23
C LEU A 39 6.48 -0.35 16.97
N PHE A 40 7.23 0.58 17.55
CA PHE A 40 8.32 0.35 18.47
C PHE A 40 7.87 0.77 19.86
N ASN A 41 7.62 -0.19 20.74
CA ASN A 41 7.10 0.05 22.09
C ASN A 41 5.78 0.87 22.09
N GLY A 42 4.91 0.61 21.11
CA GLY A 42 3.63 1.33 20.97
C GLY A 42 3.72 2.66 20.21
N VAL A 43 4.93 3.08 19.82
CA VAL A 43 5.15 4.33 19.07
C VAL A 43 5.41 4.00 17.60
N VAL A 44 4.70 4.65 16.69
CA VAL A 44 4.93 4.48 15.24
C VAL A 44 6.31 5.04 14.88
N GLY A 45 7.18 4.19 14.35
CA GLY A 45 8.52 4.58 13.92
C GLY A 45 8.83 4.33 12.44
N SER A 46 8.02 3.52 11.78
CA SER A 46 8.16 3.19 10.36
C SER A 46 6.82 2.68 9.81
N ALA A 47 6.75 2.41 8.51
CA ALA A 47 5.60 1.76 7.88
C ALA A 47 6.04 1.03 6.62
N PHE A 48 5.31 -0.02 6.25
CA PHE A 48 5.34 -0.60 4.91
C PHE A 48 4.15 -0.10 4.10
N THR A 49 4.30 0.00 2.78
CA THR A 49 3.19 0.27 1.87
C THR A 49 3.06 -0.88 0.88
N ARG A 50 1.89 -1.53 0.87
CA ARG A 50 1.52 -2.54 -0.11
C ARG A 50 0.61 -1.90 -1.17
N LEU A 51 0.85 -2.29 -2.41
CA LEU A 51 0.00 -1.96 -3.53
C LEU A 51 -0.79 -3.20 -3.93
N SER A 52 -1.99 -3.00 -4.48
CA SER A 52 -2.81 -4.09 -5.01
C SER A 52 -3.50 -3.70 -6.29
N SER A 53 -3.57 -4.64 -7.24
CA SER A 53 -4.37 -4.50 -8.47
C SER A 53 -5.85 -4.87 -8.26
N THR A 54 -6.23 -5.25 -7.04
CA THR A 54 -7.60 -5.60 -6.65
C THR A 54 -8.05 -4.78 -5.45
N GLU A 55 -9.28 -4.99 -5.00
CA GLU A 55 -9.82 -4.36 -3.78
C GLU A 55 -9.26 -4.95 -2.47
N LEU A 56 -8.37 -5.94 -2.54
CA LEU A 56 -7.77 -6.61 -1.38
C LEU A 56 -6.25 -6.42 -1.40
N ALA A 57 -5.62 -6.01 -0.31
CA ALA A 57 -4.16 -5.85 -0.20
C ALA A 57 -3.45 -7.09 0.40
N ASN A 58 -3.79 -8.28 -0.06
CA ASN A 58 -3.16 -9.52 0.42
C ASN A 58 -2.04 -9.99 -0.52
N VAL A 59 -1.29 -11.02 -0.10
CA VAL A 59 -0.12 -11.54 -0.83
C VAL A 59 -0.43 -12.09 -2.22
N SER A 60 -1.67 -12.50 -2.47
CA SER A 60 -2.11 -13.03 -3.77
C SER A 60 -2.70 -11.96 -4.69
N SER A 61 -2.93 -10.75 -4.18
CA SER A 61 -3.62 -9.68 -4.89
C SER A 61 -2.74 -8.85 -5.84
N GLY A 62 -1.47 -9.22 -6.01
CA GLY A 62 -0.52 -8.50 -6.86
C GLY A 62 -0.13 -7.13 -6.31
N GLY A 63 0.48 -6.28 -7.14
CA GLY A 63 0.88 -4.90 -6.80
C GLY A 63 2.18 -4.74 -6.03
N GLY A 64 2.50 -5.66 -5.12
CA GLY A 64 3.80 -5.71 -4.45
C GLY A 64 3.97 -4.66 -3.34
N MET A 65 5.21 -4.28 -3.05
CA MET A 65 5.58 -3.38 -1.96
C MET A 65 6.43 -2.23 -2.47
N VAL A 66 6.15 -1.02 -1.98
CA VAL A 66 6.93 0.18 -2.26
C VAL A 66 7.52 0.78 -0.97
N PRO A 67 8.65 1.49 -1.05
CA PRO A 67 9.20 2.17 0.12
C PRO A 67 8.27 3.27 0.63
N THR A 68 8.10 3.34 1.95
CA THR A 68 7.40 4.44 2.62
C THR A 68 8.41 5.39 3.23
N PHE A 69 8.34 6.67 2.88
CA PHE A 69 9.20 7.71 3.44
C PHE A 69 8.44 8.54 4.47
N ILE A 70 8.87 8.48 5.73
CA ILE A 70 8.38 9.37 6.77
C ILE A 70 9.20 10.66 6.69
N ILE A 71 8.57 11.72 6.23
CA ILE A 71 9.19 13.04 6.10
C ILE A 71 8.87 13.89 7.34
N LYS A 72 9.87 14.66 7.82
CA LYS A 72 9.67 15.69 8.85
C LYS A 72 9.66 17.07 8.21
N GLU A 73 9.04 18.04 8.86
CA GLU A 73 9.15 19.44 8.45
C GLU A 73 10.61 19.87 8.40
N ARG A 74 10.93 20.74 7.44
CA ARG A 74 12.27 21.31 7.31
C ARG A 74 12.53 22.21 8.51
N SER A 75 13.54 21.89 9.31
CA SER A 75 14.05 22.78 10.34
C SER A 75 14.53 24.08 9.69
N GLN A 76 14.02 25.22 10.17
CA GLN A 76 14.41 26.57 9.73
C GLN A 76 15.88 26.85 10.03
#